data_AF-A0AAN6MZQ4-F1
#
_entry.id   AF-A0AAN6MZQ4-F1
#
_cell.length_a   1.000
_cell.length_b   1.000
_cell.length_c   1.000
_cell.angle_alpha   90.00
_cell.angle_beta   90.00
_cell.angle_gamma   90.00
#
_symmetry.space_group_name_H-M   'P 1'
#
loop_
_entity.id
_entity.type
_entity.pdbx_description
1 polymer ?
#
loop_
_entity_poly.entity_id
_entity_poly.type
_entity_poly.pdbx_seq_one_letter_code
_entity_poly.pdbx_strand_id
1 'polypeptide(L)'
;MVRNASQKDKEKWAKQLEMTVKGLVEEDIVWKNASPENIFIDDNGHIVVDWLRLRRDPGRWVSEKNQDTMAGNTESLVKIIRFIDPSLLPEVDPRPRAGELSSHSN
;
A
#
# COMPACT_ATOMS: atom_id res chain seq x y z
N MET A 1 7.18 -9.33 -14.94
CA MET A 1 7.77 -10.17 -13.88
C MET A 1 6.71 -10.52 -12.84
N VAL A 2 6.15 -9.56 -12.08
CA VAL A 2 5.08 -9.80 -11.08
C VAL A 2 3.76 -10.34 -11.68
N ARG A 3 3.28 -9.78 -12.80
CA ARG A 3 2.01 -10.21 -13.44
C ARG A 3 2.01 -11.64 -14.00
N ASN A 4 3.20 -12.18 -14.29
CA ASN A 4 3.37 -13.52 -14.84
C ASN A 4 3.70 -14.57 -13.76
N ALA A 5 3.80 -14.15 -12.49
CA ALA A 5 4.00 -15.05 -11.37
C ALA A 5 2.80 -15.99 -11.20
N SER A 6 2.99 -17.08 -10.46
CA SER A 6 1.90 -18.00 -10.14
C SER A 6 0.82 -17.28 -9.31
N GLN A 7 -0.42 -17.78 -9.38
CA GLN A 7 -1.51 -17.21 -8.57
C GLN A 7 -1.18 -17.24 -7.07
N LYS A 8 -0.57 -18.34 -6.63
CA LYS A 8 -0.12 -18.53 -5.25
C LYS A 8 0.86 -17.46 -4.80
N ASP A 9 1.81 -17.07 -5.66
CA ASP A 9 2.79 -16.03 -5.32
C ASP A 9 2.12 -14.66 -5.25
N LYS A 10 1.20 -14.36 -6.17
CA LYS A 10 0.44 -13.10 -6.16
C LYS A 10 -0.40 -12.96 -4.88
N GLU A 11 -1.10 -14.02 -4.48
CA GLU A 11 -1.87 -14.07 -3.23
C GLU A 11 -0.96 -13.90 -2.01
N LYS A 12 0.20 -14.57 -2.00
CA LYS A 12 1.23 -14.41 -0.94
C LYS A 12 1.66 -12.95 -0.83
N TRP A 13 2.01 -12.30 -1.94
CA TRP A 13 2.49 -10.92 -1.94
C TRP A 13 1.40 -9.93 -1.55
N ALA A 14 0.16 -10.12 -2.02
CA ALA A 14 -0.98 -9.30 -1.60
C ALA A 14 -1.16 -9.35 -0.09
N LYS A 15 -1.15 -10.55 0.51
CA LYS A 15 -1.26 -10.72 1.96
C LYS A 15 -0.11 -10.07 2.74
N GLN A 16 1.12 -10.17 2.24
CA GLN A 16 2.26 -9.50 2.87
C GLN A 16 2.14 -7.97 2.81
N LEU A 17 1.63 -7.42 1.69
CA LEU A 17 1.39 -5.99 1.54
C LEU A 17 0.30 -5.49 2.48
N GLU A 18 -0.79 -6.25 2.63
CA GLU A 18 -1.85 -5.96 3.59
C GLU A 18 -1.32 -5.94 5.02
N MET A 19 -0.55 -6.95 5.42
CA MET A 19 0.07 -7.01 6.75
C MET A 19 1.02 -5.83 6.98
N THR A 20 1.80 -5.45 5.95
CA THR A 20 2.71 -4.30 6.02
C THR A 20 1.93 -3.02 6.26
N VAL A 21 0.91 -2.73 5.44
CA VAL A 21 0.11 -1.51 5.56
C VAL A 21 -0.70 -1.48 6.85
N LYS A 22 -1.23 -2.62 7.30
CA LYS A 22 -1.88 -2.74 8.61
C LYS A 22 -0.93 -2.34 9.73
N GLY A 23 0.29 -2.88 9.76
CA GLY A 23 1.29 -2.53 10.77
C GLY A 23 1.66 -1.04 10.74
N LEU A 24 1.79 -0.45 9.54
CA LEU A 24 2.04 0.99 9.41
C LEU A 24 0.91 1.83 9.99
N VAL A 25 -0.35 1.47 9.74
CA VAL A 25 -1.52 2.17 10.28
C VAL A 25 -1.63 2.00 11.80
N GLU A 26 -1.30 0.82 12.34
CA GLU A 26 -1.31 0.57 13.79
C GLU A 26 -0.24 1.37 14.54
N GLU A 27 0.88 1.69 13.89
CA GLU A 27 2.00 2.45 14.46
C GLU A 27 2.01 3.94 14.07
N ASP A 28 0.94 4.44 13.43
CA ASP A 28 0.83 5.82 12.92
C ASP A 28 2.00 6.23 11.97
N ILE A 29 2.47 5.29 11.13
CA ILE A 29 3.56 5.50 10.17
C ILE A 29 3.01 5.68 8.74
N VAL A 30 3.41 6.77 8.08
CA VAL A 30 3.12 7.00 6.66
C VAL A 30 4.28 6.49 5.80
N TRP A 31 4.00 5.62 4.81
CA TRP A 31 5.01 5.09 3.87
C TRP A 31 5.53 6.18 2.90
N LYS A 32 4.70 7.15 2.53
CA LYS A 32 5.01 8.34 1.68
C LYS A 32 5.41 8.05 0.23
N ASN A 33 5.81 6.83 -0.10
CA ASN A 33 6.23 6.41 -1.44
C ASN A 33 5.77 4.99 -1.78
N ALA A 34 4.55 4.63 -1.37
CA ALA A 34 4.00 3.31 -1.64
C ALA A 34 3.69 3.14 -3.14
N SER A 35 4.50 2.34 -3.84
CA SER A 35 4.30 2.02 -5.25
C SER A 35 4.93 0.67 -5.62
N PRO A 36 4.52 0.02 -6.73
CA PRO A 36 5.12 -1.24 -7.17
C PRO A 36 6.61 -1.12 -7.48
N GLU A 37 7.08 0.07 -7.87
CA GLU A 37 8.51 0.31 -8.15
C GLU A 37 9.40 0.23 -6.89
N ASN A 38 8.80 0.37 -5.70
CA ASN A 38 9.48 0.28 -4.40
C ASN A 38 9.20 -1.03 -3.68
N ILE A 39 8.69 -2.04 -4.40
CA ILE A 39 8.43 -3.37 -3.88
C ILE A 39 9.32 -4.36 -4.65
N PHE A 40 10.24 -4.98 -3.94
CA PHE A 40 11.13 -6.00 -4.45
C PHE A 40 10.70 -7.37 -3.94
N ILE A 41 11.13 -8.41 -4.63
CA ILE A 41 10.97 -9.79 -4.19
C ILE A 41 12.36 -10.33 -3.87
N ASP A 42 12.57 -10.80 -2.64
CA ASP A 42 13.83 -11.44 -2.23
C ASP A 42 13.98 -12.86 -2.80
N ASP A 43 15.13 -13.49 -2.58
CA ASP A 43 15.42 -14.85 -3.06
C ASP A 43 14.49 -15.92 -2.44
N ASN A 44 13.78 -15.60 -1.35
CA ASN A 44 12.79 -16.45 -0.70
C ASN A 44 11.35 -16.19 -1.20
N GLY A 45 11.19 -15.30 -2.17
CA GLY A 45 9.89 -14.92 -2.71
C GLY A 45 9.06 -14.07 -1.75
N HIS A 46 9.67 -13.33 -0.83
CA HIS A 46 9.00 -12.38 0.06
C HIS A 46 9.10 -10.95 -0.47
N ILE A 47 8.07 -10.14 -0.21
CA ILE A 47 8.15 -8.72 -0.49
C ILE A 47 9.20 -8.06 0.40
N VAL A 48 9.97 -7.15 -0.17
CA VAL A 48 10.85 -6.22 0.51
C VAL A 48 10.48 -4.82 0.04
N VAL A 49 10.22 -3.93 0.99
CA VAL A 49 9.78 -2.56 0.71
C VAL A 49 10.96 -1.61 0.79
N ASP A 50 11.11 -0.74 -0.19
CA ASP A 50 11.99 0.43 -0.08
C ASP A 50 11.32 1.52 0.76
N TRP A 51 12.02 1.91 1.83
CA TRP A 51 11.61 2.98 2.73
C TRP A 51 12.33 4.31 2.45
N LEU A 52 13.32 4.30 1.53
CA LEU A 52 14.14 5.47 1.25
C LEU A 52 13.33 6.51 0.47
N ARG A 53 13.30 7.73 1.02
CA ARG A 53 12.46 8.86 0.58
C ARG A 53 12.96 9.56 -0.68
N LEU A 54 13.34 8.84 -1.73
CA LEU A 54 14.03 9.48 -2.85
C LEU A 54 13.11 10.17 -3.85
N ARG A 55 11.84 9.76 -3.99
CA ARG A 55 10.84 10.50 -4.79
C ARG A 55 9.44 10.31 -4.21
N ARG A 56 8.67 11.39 -4.07
CA ARG A 56 7.21 11.28 -3.97
C ARG A 56 6.69 11.13 -5.40
N ASP A 57 5.71 10.26 -5.63
CA ASP A 57 5.01 10.17 -6.91
C ASP A 57 3.53 10.58 -6.73
N PRO A 58 3.24 11.90 -6.56
CA PRO A 58 1.88 12.39 -6.48
C PRO A 58 1.08 12.03 -7.74
N GLY A 59 -0.13 11.51 -7.55
CA GLY A 59 -1.13 11.39 -8.61
C GLY A 59 -1.24 10.02 -9.25
N ARG A 60 -0.20 9.18 -9.23
CA ARG A 60 -0.28 7.83 -9.80
C ARG A 60 -0.76 6.79 -8.78
N TRP A 61 -0.04 6.67 -7.67
CA TRP A 61 -0.27 5.63 -6.67
C TRP A 61 -1.05 6.14 -5.45
N VAL A 62 -0.92 7.41 -5.12
CA VAL A 62 -1.72 8.08 -4.09
C VAL A 62 -2.28 9.39 -4.64
N SER A 63 -3.54 9.67 -4.35
CA SER A 63 -4.16 10.95 -4.71
C SER A 63 -3.48 12.10 -3.98
N GLU A 64 -3.50 13.30 -4.56
CA GLU A 64 -2.96 14.50 -3.92
C GLU A 64 -3.57 14.73 -2.54
N LYS A 65 -4.88 14.51 -2.41
CA LYS A 65 -5.63 14.63 -1.15
C LYS A 65 -5.11 13.72 -0.04
N ASN A 66 -4.70 12.51 -0.39
CA ASN A 66 -4.28 11.50 0.58
C ASN A 66 -2.76 11.43 0.74
N GLN A 67 -2.00 12.32 0.09
CA GLN A 67 -0.57 12.39 0.28
C GLN A 67 -0.21 12.58 1.76
N ASP A 68 0.85 11.90 2.18
CA ASP A 68 1.35 11.97 3.55
C ASP A 68 0.32 11.58 4.64
N THR A 69 -0.70 10.76 4.32
CA THR A 69 -1.73 10.29 5.27
C THR A 69 -1.83 8.77 5.37
N MET A 70 -2.47 8.26 6.41
CA MET A 70 -2.81 6.82 6.55
C MET A 70 -3.78 6.36 5.45
N ALA A 71 -4.76 7.20 5.10
CA ALA A 71 -5.63 6.95 3.96
C ALA A 71 -4.82 6.78 2.66
N GLY A 72 -3.70 7.48 2.53
CA GLY A 72 -2.76 7.33 1.42
C GLY A 72 -2.05 5.97 1.39
N ASN A 73 -1.68 5.42 2.55
CA ASN A 73 -1.13 4.06 2.63
C ASN A 73 -2.16 3.05 2.11
N THR A 74 -3.40 3.14 2.57
CA THR A 74 -4.49 2.23 2.15
C THR A 74 -4.87 2.42 0.68
N GLU A 75 -4.92 3.66 0.18
CA GLU A 75 -5.17 3.92 -1.24
C GLU A 75 -4.09 3.27 -2.13
N SER A 76 -2.84 3.39 -1.71
CA SER A 76 -1.70 2.80 -2.45
C SER A 76 -1.76 1.27 -2.42
N LEU A 77 -2.07 0.67 -1.27
CA LEU A 77 -2.28 -0.78 -1.14
C LEU A 77 -3.26 -1.32 -2.18
N VAL A 78 -4.45 -0.69 -2.25
CA VAL A 78 -5.52 -1.10 -3.18
C VAL A 78 -5.02 -1.07 -4.63
N LYS A 79 -4.32 -0.01 -5.02
CA LYS A 79 -3.81 0.14 -6.39
C LYS A 79 -2.67 -0.83 -6.69
N ILE A 80 -1.79 -1.08 -5.73
CA ILE A 80 -0.68 -2.04 -5.88
C ILE A 80 -1.22 -3.46 -6.02
N ILE A 81 -2.17 -3.88 -5.18
CA ILE A 81 -2.79 -5.21 -5.28
C ILE A 81 -3.48 -5.38 -6.64
N ARG A 82 -4.26 -4.39 -7.09
CA ARG A 82 -4.85 -4.41 -8.44
C ARG A 82 -3.81 -4.45 -9.56
N PHE A 83 -2.64 -3.84 -9.35
CA PHE A 83 -1.55 -3.88 -10.31
C PHE A 83 -0.90 -5.28 -10.40
N ILE A 84 -0.77 -5.97 -9.27
CA ILE A 84 -0.29 -7.35 -9.16
C ILE A 84 -1.28 -8.29 -9.85
N ASP A 85 -2.56 -8.18 -9.49
CA ASP A 85 -3.65 -8.96 -10.05
C ASP A 85 -5.00 -8.23 -9.88
N PRO A 86 -5.70 -7.88 -10.97
CA PRO A 86 -7.01 -7.23 -10.89
C PRO A 86 -8.10 -8.08 -10.23
N SER A 87 -7.93 -9.40 -10.15
CA SER A 87 -8.89 -10.31 -9.50
C SER A 87 -8.77 -10.34 -7.98
N LEU A 88 -7.65 -9.85 -7.43
CA LEU A 88 -7.44 -9.75 -5.99
C LEU A 88 -8.10 -8.48 -5.44
N LEU A 89 -8.75 -8.63 -4.29
CA LEU A 89 -9.35 -7.53 -3.54
C LEU A 89 -8.66 -7.45 -2.18
N PRO A 90 -8.21 -6.26 -1.74
CA PRO A 90 -7.65 -6.11 -0.41
C PRO A 90 -8.72 -6.33 0.66
N GLU A 91 -8.34 -6.98 1.76
CA GLU A 91 -9.20 -7.12 2.94
C GLU A 91 -9.34 -5.80 3.75
N VAL A 92 -8.48 -4.81 3.48
CA VAL A 92 -8.48 -3.51 4.17
C VAL A 92 -9.55 -2.59 3.57
N ASP A 93 -10.52 -2.17 4.38
CA ASP A 93 -11.52 -1.16 3.99
C ASP A 93 -10.82 0.19 3.72
N PRO A 94 -10.89 0.75 2.49
CA PRO A 94 -10.25 2.01 2.15
C PRO A 94 -10.91 3.24 2.79
N ARG A 95 -12.02 3.08 3.53
CA ARG A 95 -12.68 4.19 4.20
C ARG A 95 -11.96 4.51 5.53
N PRO A 96 -11.71 5.79 5.84
CA PRO A 96 -11.21 6.17 7.16
C PRO A 96 -12.20 5.66 8.21
N ARG A 97 -11.69 5.15 9.34
CA ARG A 97 -12.55 4.78 10.47
C ARG A 97 -13.36 6.02 10.84
N ALA A 98 -14.68 5.86 10.97
CA ALA A 98 -15.57 6.94 11.39
C ALA A 98 -15.06 7.51 12.73
N GLY A 99 -14.39 8.66 12.67
CA GLY A 99 -13.65 9.25 13.79
C GLY A 99 -12.50 10.18 13.37
N GLU A 100 -11.90 9.97 12.20
CA GLU A 100 -10.76 10.80 11.73
C GLU A 100 -11.16 12.15 11.09
N LEU A 101 -12.46 12.42 10.93
CA LEU A 101 -12.96 13.66 10.30
C LEU A 101 -13.31 14.78 11.30
N SER A 102 -13.07 14.63 12.60
CA SER A 102 -13.58 15.59 13.61
C SER A 102 -12.54 16.36 14.42
N SER A 103 -11.31 16.57 13.92
CA SER A 103 -10.27 17.25 14.71
C SER A 103 -9.50 18.33 13.95
N HIS A 104 -10.11 19.06 13.02
CA HIS A 104 -9.56 20.33 12.54
C HIS A 104 -10.66 21.35 12.28
N SER A 105 -11.29 21.82 13.35
CA SER A 105 -11.94 23.14 13.41
C SER A 105 -11.54 23.77 14.74
N ASN A 106 -10.44 24.55 14.71
CA ASN A 106 -10.20 25.62 15.67
C ASN A 106 -10.56 26.94 15.01
#